data_AF-A0A7Z0MID3-F1
#
_entry.id   AF-A0A7Z0MID3-F1
#
_cell.length_a   1.000
_cell.length_b   1.000
_cell.length_c   1.000
_cell.angle_alpha   90.00
_cell.angle_beta   90.00
_cell.angle_gamma   90.00
#
_symmetry.space_group_name_H-M   'P 1'
#
loop_
_entity.id
_entity.type
_entity.pdbx_description
1 polymer ?
#
loop_
_entity_poly.entity_id
_entity_poly.type
_entity_poly.pdbx_seq_one_letter_code
_entity_poly.pdbx_strand_id
1 'polypeptide(L)'
;MTTPLYFPVAGCGGTAKPSAAGYDKRWLVVDAASNWLGTGKCPRLAEVAVEVNLGYLVLRAPGMLRLDIPLDVIEDDDSVRGVAKVGSQSVDVVDEGDLAAAWFAKFLEQPCRLVKVHPEAGRVLWPAL
;
A
#
# COMPACT_ATOMS: atom_id res chain seq x y z
N MET A 1 11.28 -2.85 -26.07
CA MET A 1 10.83 -1.64 -25.35
C MET A 1 10.44 -2.09 -23.96
N THR A 2 11.12 -1.64 -22.92
CA THR A 2 10.83 -2.05 -21.54
C THR A 2 9.66 -1.21 -21.04
N THR A 3 8.48 -1.81 -20.88
CA THR A 3 7.33 -1.11 -20.30
C THR A 3 7.66 -0.73 -18.85
N PRO A 4 7.48 0.54 -18.44
CA PRO A 4 7.73 0.93 -17.06
C PRO A 4 6.79 0.17 -16.13
N LEU A 5 7.34 -0.37 -15.04
CA LEU A 5 6.58 -1.06 -14.01
C LEU A 5 6.41 -0.12 -12.82
N TYR A 6 5.16 0.12 -12.42
CA TYR A 6 4.78 0.97 -11.30
C TYR A 6 4.36 0.10 -10.12
N PHE A 7 4.63 0.53 -8.91
CA PHE A 7 4.33 -0.17 -7.67
C PHE A 7 3.47 0.70 -6.78
N PRO A 8 2.15 0.80 -7.02
CA PRO A 8 1.30 1.68 -6.22
C PRO A 8 1.37 1.36 -4.73
N VAL A 9 1.38 0.07 -4.39
CA VAL A 9 1.64 -0.41 -3.03
C VAL A 9 3.09 -0.87 -2.93
N ALA A 10 3.85 -0.24 -2.04
CA ALA A 10 5.25 -0.56 -1.79
C ALA A 10 5.40 -1.98 -1.24
N GLY A 11 6.17 -2.79 -1.94
CA GLY A 11 6.43 -4.19 -1.61
C GLY A 11 5.46 -5.20 -2.23
N CYS A 12 4.43 -4.73 -2.94
CA CYS A 12 3.51 -5.60 -3.69
C CYS A 12 3.93 -5.78 -5.15
N GLY A 13 3.17 -6.56 -5.91
CA GLY A 13 3.36 -6.75 -7.34
C GLY A 13 3.20 -5.43 -8.12
N GLY A 14 4.08 -5.22 -9.10
CA GLY A 14 4.04 -4.06 -9.96
C GLY A 14 3.08 -4.19 -11.14
N THR A 15 2.63 -3.06 -11.67
CA THR A 15 1.74 -2.96 -12.83
C THR A 15 2.34 -2.10 -13.94
N ALA A 16 2.19 -2.56 -15.17
CA ALA A 16 2.62 -1.84 -16.37
C ALA A 16 1.59 -0.82 -16.86
N LYS A 17 0.46 -0.66 -16.14
CA LYS A 17 -0.61 0.25 -16.54
C LYS A 17 -0.18 1.71 -16.35
N PRO A 18 -0.29 2.58 -17.37
CA PRO A 18 0.09 3.98 -17.24
C PRO A 18 -0.77 4.77 -16.25
N SER A 19 -2.00 4.30 -15.96
CA SER A 19 -2.86 4.87 -14.91
C SER A 19 -2.24 4.81 -13.52
N ALA A 20 -1.30 3.89 -13.28
CA ALA A 20 -0.60 3.76 -12.00
C ALA A 20 0.59 4.72 -11.84
N ALA A 21 1.01 5.42 -12.90
CA ALA A 21 2.21 6.25 -12.89
C ALA A 21 2.18 7.37 -11.83
N GLY A 22 1.02 8.00 -11.64
CA GLY A 22 0.83 9.06 -10.62
C GLY A 22 0.69 8.54 -9.19
N TYR A 23 0.65 7.22 -9.03
CA TYR A 23 0.30 6.52 -7.79
C TYR A 23 1.44 5.63 -7.28
N ASP A 24 2.62 5.67 -7.92
CA ASP A 24 3.79 4.88 -7.54
C ASP A 24 4.17 5.13 -6.07
N LYS A 25 4.22 4.04 -5.29
CA LYS A 25 4.59 4.01 -3.87
C LYS A 25 3.79 4.97 -2.99
N ARG A 26 2.50 5.15 -3.30
CA ARG A 26 1.58 5.90 -2.45
C ARG A 26 1.02 5.08 -1.30
N TRP A 27 0.98 3.76 -1.40
CA TRP A 27 0.49 2.90 -0.32
C TRP A 27 1.60 2.02 0.21
N LEU A 28 1.43 1.58 1.46
CA LEU A 28 2.30 0.61 2.10
C LEU A 28 1.51 -0.21 3.11
N VAL A 29 1.99 -1.42 3.37
CA VAL A 29 1.42 -2.29 4.40
C VAL A 29 2.27 -2.16 5.66
N VAL A 30 1.64 -1.97 6.81
CA VAL A 30 2.30 -1.90 8.11
C VAL A 30 1.81 -3.01 9.03
N ASP A 31 2.68 -3.45 9.93
CA ASP A 31 2.31 -4.38 11.00
C ASP A 31 1.53 -3.68 12.13
N ALA A 32 1.13 -4.46 13.14
CA ALA A 32 0.43 -3.94 14.32
C ALA A 32 1.23 -2.90 15.14
N ALA A 33 2.54 -2.78 14.92
CA ALA A 33 3.41 -1.77 15.53
C ALA A 33 3.75 -0.62 14.57
N SER A 34 2.97 -0.49 13.48
CA SER A 34 3.12 0.53 12.43
C SER A 34 4.47 0.49 11.70
N ASN A 35 5.16 -0.65 11.67
CA ASN A 35 6.38 -0.82 10.88
C ASN A 35 6.04 -1.33 9.49
N TRP A 36 6.68 -0.77 8.48
CA TRP A 36 6.52 -1.21 7.11
C TRP A 36 6.91 -2.68 6.91
N LEU A 37 6.02 -3.40 6.24
CA LEU A 37 6.20 -4.76 5.76
C LEU A 37 6.64 -4.71 4.29
N GLY A 38 7.95 -4.81 4.07
CA GLY A 38 8.52 -4.96 2.73
C GLY A 38 8.58 -6.42 2.27
N THR A 39 8.93 -6.60 1.00
CA THR A 39 9.20 -7.90 0.34
C THR A 39 10.18 -8.78 1.11
N GLY A 40 11.21 -8.20 1.73
CA GLY A 40 12.19 -8.95 2.52
C GLY A 40 11.64 -9.58 3.80
N LYS A 41 10.61 -8.98 4.41
CA LYS A 41 9.93 -9.55 5.59
C LYS A 41 8.76 -10.46 5.19
N CYS A 42 8.04 -10.10 4.14
CA CYS A 42 6.84 -10.79 3.68
C CYS A 42 6.89 -10.98 2.17
N PRO A 43 7.54 -12.06 1.68
CA PRO A 43 7.63 -12.32 0.24
C PRO A 43 6.26 -12.51 -0.42
N ARG A 44 5.26 -12.96 0.35
CA ARG A 44 3.87 -13.10 -0.08
C ARG A 44 3.26 -11.79 -0.59
N LEU A 45 3.73 -10.63 -0.14
CA LEU A 45 3.27 -9.34 -0.66
C LEU A 45 3.50 -9.22 -2.17
N ALA A 46 4.59 -9.80 -2.70
CA ALA A 46 4.87 -9.79 -4.14
C ALA A 46 3.82 -10.56 -4.96
N GLU A 47 3.06 -11.48 -4.34
CA GLU A 47 1.96 -12.21 -4.97
C GLU A 47 0.67 -11.36 -5.07
N VAL A 48 0.61 -10.21 -4.39
CA VAL A 48 -0.50 -9.27 -4.49
C VAL A 48 -0.39 -8.52 -5.81
N ALA A 49 -1.30 -8.81 -6.72
CA ALA A 49 -1.48 -8.04 -7.94
C ALA A 49 -2.21 -6.73 -7.63
N VAL A 50 -1.56 -5.63 -8.00
CA VAL A 50 -2.05 -4.26 -7.78
C VAL A 50 -2.36 -3.62 -9.12
N GLU A 51 -3.53 -3.02 -9.26
CA GLU A 51 -3.91 -2.28 -10.45
C GLU A 51 -4.60 -0.96 -10.08
N VAL A 52 -4.42 0.08 -10.88
CA VAL A 52 -5.16 1.34 -10.73
C VAL A 52 -6.15 1.45 -11.88
N ASN A 53 -7.44 1.51 -11.57
CA ASN A 53 -8.52 1.54 -12.56
C ASN A 53 -9.68 2.44 -12.12
N LEU A 54 -10.14 3.33 -13.01
CA LEU A 54 -11.34 4.16 -12.82
C LEU A 54 -11.44 4.88 -11.46
N GLY A 55 -10.32 5.34 -10.89
CA GLY A 55 -10.33 6.01 -9.58
C GLY A 55 -10.25 5.06 -8.39
N TYR A 56 -9.94 3.77 -8.60
CA TYR A 56 -9.79 2.76 -7.56
C TYR A 56 -8.43 2.06 -7.65
N LEU A 57 -7.87 1.75 -6.48
CA LEU A 57 -6.80 0.78 -6.28
C LEU A 57 -7.43 -0.61 -6.16
N VAL A 58 -7.19 -1.45 -7.15
CA VAL A 58 -7.69 -2.81 -7.23
C VAL A 58 -6.60 -3.76 -6.77
N LEU A 59 -6.90 -4.55 -5.75
CA LEU A 59 -6.00 -5.53 -5.15
C LEU A 59 -6.55 -6.95 -5.36
N ARG A 60 -5.67 -7.85 -5.78
CA ARG A 60 -5.97 -9.27 -5.96
C ARG A 60 -4.83 -10.11 -5.41
N ALA A 61 -5.17 -11.20 -4.76
CA ALA A 61 -4.19 -12.18 -4.32
C ALA A 61 -4.78 -13.59 -4.39
N PRO A 62 -3.94 -14.64 -4.47
CA PRO A 62 -4.40 -16.02 -4.45
C PRO A 62 -5.26 -16.32 -3.22
N GLY A 63 -6.45 -16.90 -3.42
CA GLY A 63 -7.36 -17.25 -2.32
C GLY A 63 -8.11 -16.07 -1.68
N MET A 64 -7.95 -14.86 -2.21
CA MET A 64 -8.60 -13.65 -1.71
C MET A 64 -9.62 -13.09 -2.71
N LEU A 65 -10.69 -12.50 -2.19
CA LEU A 65 -11.64 -11.76 -3.01
C LEU A 65 -10.98 -10.48 -3.53
N ARG A 66 -11.42 -10.00 -4.69
CA ARG A 66 -11.03 -8.68 -5.20
C ARG A 66 -11.38 -7.61 -4.17
N LEU A 67 -10.43 -6.73 -3.88
CA LEU A 67 -10.62 -5.55 -3.05
C LEU A 67 -10.44 -4.30 -3.91
N ASP A 68 -11.37 -3.35 -3.83
CA ASP A 68 -11.33 -2.08 -4.54
C ASP A 68 -11.32 -0.95 -3.51
N ILE A 69 -10.30 -0.11 -3.55
CA ILE A 69 -10.11 1.00 -2.61
C ILE A 69 -10.17 2.32 -3.38
N PRO A 70 -11.08 3.25 -3.06
CA PRO A 70 -11.16 4.53 -3.75
C PRO A 70 -9.89 5.37 -3.52
N LEU A 71 -9.32 5.92 -4.60
CA LEU A 71 -8.07 6.70 -4.53
C LEU A 71 -8.27 8.09 -3.88
N ASP A 72 -9.48 8.63 -4.02
CA ASP A 72 -9.86 10.02 -3.73
C ASP A 72 -10.79 10.12 -2.51
N VAL A 73 -10.47 9.40 -1.43
CA VAL A 73 -11.09 9.68 -0.13
C VAL A 73 -10.42 10.94 0.41
N ILE A 74 -11.19 12.02 0.53
CA ILE A 74 -10.75 13.31 1.05
C ILE A 74 -10.17 13.12 2.46
N GLU A 75 -8.86 13.38 2.58
CA GLU A 75 -8.02 13.20 3.78
C GLU A 75 -8.15 14.38 4.76
N ASP A 76 -9.35 14.93 4.97
CA ASP A 76 -9.61 16.00 5.94
C ASP A 76 -9.94 15.47 7.35
N ASP A 77 -10.07 14.15 7.50
CA ASP A 77 -10.32 13.56 8.82
C ASP A 77 -9.00 13.24 9.53
N ASP A 78 -8.57 14.14 10.40
CA ASP A 78 -7.37 14.00 11.24
C ASP A 78 -7.41 12.71 12.09
N SER A 79 -8.60 12.14 12.31
CA SER A 79 -8.83 10.93 13.12
C SER A 79 -8.23 9.65 12.53
N VAL A 80 -7.92 9.62 11.22
CA VAL A 80 -7.33 8.46 10.53
C VAL A 80 -5.84 8.66 10.19
N ARG A 81 -5.25 9.78 10.62
CA ARG A 81 -3.81 10.04 10.49
C ARG A 81 -3.03 9.20 11.50
N GLY A 82 -1.93 8.63 11.02
CA GLY A 82 -1.00 7.84 11.82
C GLY A 82 0.43 8.02 11.32
N VAL A 83 1.36 7.39 12.02
CA VAL A 83 2.78 7.40 11.66
C VAL A 83 3.23 5.99 11.36
N ALA A 84 3.74 5.77 10.15
CA ALA A 84 4.39 4.52 9.75
C ALA A 84 5.91 4.66 9.84
N LYS A 85 6.57 3.59 10.30
CA LYS A 85 8.03 3.49 10.30
C LYS A 85 8.52 2.75 9.07
N VAL A 86 9.20 3.47 8.18
CA VAL A 86 9.86 2.93 6.99
C VAL A 86 11.37 2.96 7.25
N GLY A 87 11.93 1.84 7.71
CA GLY A 87 13.32 1.80 8.19
C GLY A 87 13.51 2.72 9.40
N SER A 88 14.38 3.72 9.27
CA SER A 88 14.62 4.74 10.30
C SER A 88 13.74 6.00 10.13
N GLN A 89 12.93 6.06 9.08
CA GLN A 89 12.09 7.21 8.76
C GLN A 89 10.69 7.04 9.36
N SER A 90 10.16 8.11 9.94
CA SER A 90 8.75 8.21 10.29
C SER A 90 8.03 8.93 9.15
N VAL A 91 6.92 8.38 8.69
CA VAL A 91 6.13 8.87 7.55
C VAL A 91 4.70 9.05 8.00
N ASP A 92 4.14 10.23 7.75
CA ASP A 92 2.72 10.47 7.98
C ASP A 92 1.90 9.69 6.96
N VAL A 93 0.96 8.91 7.48
CA VAL A 93 0.12 8.02 6.70
C VAL A 93 -1.33 8.11 7.14
N VAL A 94 -2.23 7.67 6.26
CA VAL A 94 -3.66 7.57 6.50
C VAL A 94 -4.06 6.11 6.43
N ASP A 95 -4.84 5.64 7.40
CA ASP A 95 -5.38 4.27 7.40
C ASP A 95 -6.50 4.13 6.36
N GLU A 96 -6.40 3.13 5.47
CA GLU A 96 -7.40 2.89 4.41
C GLU A 96 -8.65 2.14 4.92
N GLY A 97 -8.74 1.91 6.23
CA GLY A 97 -9.88 1.33 6.92
C GLY A 97 -9.76 -0.16 7.22
N ASP A 98 -10.66 -0.62 8.09
CA ASP A 98 -10.66 -2.00 8.59
C ASP A 98 -10.92 -3.06 7.51
N LEU A 99 -11.56 -2.69 6.39
CA LEU A 99 -11.76 -3.59 5.27
C LEU A 99 -10.43 -3.98 4.62
N ALA A 100 -9.56 -3.00 4.36
CA ALA A 100 -8.24 -3.24 3.79
C ALA A 100 -7.34 -3.99 4.79
N ALA A 101 -7.41 -3.61 6.07
CA ALA A 101 -6.71 -4.28 7.15
C ALA A 101 -7.08 -5.76 7.24
N ALA A 102 -8.38 -6.10 7.28
CA ALA A 102 -8.85 -7.48 7.35
C ALA A 102 -8.43 -8.30 6.12
N TRP A 103 -8.44 -7.68 4.93
CA TRP A 103 -8.00 -8.34 3.70
C TRP A 103 -6.53 -8.72 3.75
N PHE A 104 -5.64 -7.76 4.05
CA PHE A 104 -4.21 -8.03 4.16
C PHE A 104 -3.90 -8.96 5.32
N ALA A 105 -4.58 -8.80 6.47
CA ALA A 105 -4.33 -9.63 7.62
C ALA A 105 -4.68 -11.11 7.37
N LYS A 106 -5.77 -11.35 6.63
CA LYS A 106 -6.14 -12.70 6.20
C LYS A 106 -5.14 -13.26 5.18
N PHE A 107 -4.68 -12.45 4.24
CA PHE A 107 -3.75 -12.90 3.21
C PHE A 107 -2.34 -13.17 3.75
N LEU A 108 -1.83 -12.31 4.63
CA LEU A 108 -0.51 -12.43 5.24
C LEU A 108 -0.50 -13.30 6.51
N GLU A 109 -1.67 -13.73 6.98
CA GLU A 109 -1.86 -14.52 8.20
C GLU A 109 -1.27 -13.87 9.46
N GLN A 110 -1.25 -12.53 9.49
CA GLN A 110 -0.74 -11.72 10.61
C GLN A 110 -1.49 -10.38 10.68
N PRO A 111 -1.57 -9.72 11.85
CA PRO A 111 -2.22 -8.42 11.95
C PRO A 111 -1.41 -7.35 11.20
N CYS A 112 -2.03 -6.75 10.19
CA CYS A 112 -1.46 -5.68 9.40
C CYS A 112 -2.55 -4.73 8.88
N ARG A 113 -2.14 -3.53 8.48
CA ARG A 113 -3.00 -2.48 7.96
C ARG A 113 -2.43 -1.93 6.65
N LEU A 114 -3.30 -1.61 5.70
CA LEU A 114 -2.91 -0.86 4.52
C LEU A 114 -3.04 0.61 4.85
N VAL A 115 -1.97 1.36 4.60
CA VAL A 115 -1.94 2.80 4.84
C VAL A 115 -1.47 3.53 3.58
N LYS A 116 -1.97 4.74 3.39
CA LYS A 116 -1.62 5.64 2.29
C LYS A 116 -0.67 6.71 2.80
N VAL A 117 0.39 7.03 2.07
CA VAL A 117 1.30 8.13 2.39
C VAL A 117 0.54 9.44 2.24
N HIS A 118 0.53 10.23 3.32
CA HIS A 118 -0.14 11.52 3.33
C HIS A 118 0.56 12.48 2.34
N PRO A 119 -0.15 13.30 1.57
CA PRO A 119 0.47 14.22 0.60
C PRO A 119 1.48 15.19 1.22
N GLU A 120 1.31 15.53 2.50
CA GLU A 120 2.24 16.40 3.26
C GLU A 120 3.44 15.65 3.88
N ALA A 121 3.47 14.32 3.86
CA ALA A 121 4.54 13.50 4.45
C ALA A 121 5.89 13.65 3.73
N GLY A 122 5.90 14.30 2.55
CA GLY A 122 7.09 14.48 1.74
C GLY A 122 7.58 13.18 1.09
N ARG A 123 8.87 13.15 0.71
CA ARG A 123 9.46 12.02 -0.01
C ARG A 123 9.75 10.85 0.93
N VAL A 124 9.18 9.68 0.65
CA VAL A 124 9.48 8.45 1.40
C VAL A 124 10.78 7.80 0.92
N LEU A 125 11.69 7.54 1.86
CA LEU A 125 12.92 6.79 1.61
C LEU A 125 12.66 5.30 1.81
N TRP A 126 12.40 4.59 0.72
CA TRP A 126 12.22 3.15 0.72
C TRP A 126 13.58 2.45 0.86
N PRO A 127 13.81 1.64 1.92
CA PRO A 127 14.99 0.79 1.97
C PRO A 127 14.88 -0.27 0.86
N ALA A 128 16.02 -0.91 0.53
CA ALA A 128 16.12 -1.82 -0.61
C ALA A 128 14.93 -2.80 -0.68
N LEU A 129 14.13 -2.64 -1.75
CA LEU A 129 12.97 -3.47 -2.11
C LEU A 129 13.43 -4.79 -2.74
#